data_AF-A0A7Y4XVC4-F1
#
_entry.id   AF-A0A7Y4XVC4-F1
#
_cell.length_a   1.000
_cell.length_b   1.000
_cell.length_c   1.000
_cell.angle_alpha   90.00
_cell.angle_beta   90.00
_cell.angle_gamma   90.00
#
_symmetry.space_group_name_H-M   'P 1'
#
loop_
_entity.id
_entity.type
_entity.pdbx_description
1 polymer ?
#
loop_
_entity_poly.entity_id
_entity_poly.type
_entity_poly.pdbx_seq_one_letter_code
_entity_poly.pdbx_strand_id
1 'polypeptide(L)'
;MLNNDILRRVRYALALNDREMLEIFSLSDHEISRENLLHLLKKENEDGFVTMDNQLMTLFLDGLITFKRGKLDNPAAAPVISSPLTNNVILKKLRIALEFKEDDMLNIFQLADFKLSKGELSAFFR
;
A
#
# COMPACT_ATOMS: atom_id res chain seq x y z
N MET A 1 -9.07 0.34 -11.77
CA MET A 1 -8.77 -0.51 -10.59
C MET A 1 -9.21 0.29 -9.39
N LEU A 2 -10.07 -0.29 -8.54
CA LEU A 2 -10.52 0.37 -7.32
C LEU A 2 -9.49 0.19 -6.21
N ASN A 3 -9.49 1.09 -5.22
CA ASN A 3 -8.63 0.92 -4.04
C ASN A 3 -8.90 -0.40 -3.31
N ASN A 4 -10.16 -0.85 -3.30
CA ASN A 4 -10.54 -2.16 -2.76
C ASN A 4 -9.80 -3.32 -3.46
N ASP A 5 -9.54 -3.23 -4.77
CA ASP A 5 -8.76 -4.25 -5.50
C ASP A 5 -7.31 -4.28 -5.01
N ILE A 6 -6.73 -3.09 -4.81
CA ILE A 6 -5.35 -2.96 -4.33
C ILE A 6 -5.26 -3.50 -2.91
N LEU A 7 -6.19 -3.12 -2.02
CA LEU A 7 -6.29 -3.62 -0.66
C LEU A 7 -6.32 -5.16 -0.64
N ARG A 8 -7.19 -5.78 -1.44
CA ARG A 8 -7.27 -7.25 -1.57
C ARG A 8 -5.97 -7.87 -2.09
N ARG A 9 -5.37 -7.29 -3.13
CA ARG A 9 -4.13 -7.81 -3.73
C ARG A 9 -2.96 -7.71 -2.77
N VAL A 10 -2.83 -6.60 -2.04
CA VAL A 10 -1.78 -6.41 -1.03
C VAL A 10 -1.98 -7.38 0.13
N ARG A 11 -3.22 -7.52 0.64
CA ARG A 11 -3.56 -8.51 1.66
C ARG A 11 -3.14 -9.92 1.24
N TYR A 12 -3.49 -10.33 0.02
CA TYR A 12 -3.13 -11.64 -0.52
C TYR A 12 -1.62 -11.81 -0.70
N ALA A 13 -0.95 -10.86 -1.36
CA ALA A 13 0.46 -10.91 -1.68
C ALA A 13 1.35 -10.97 -0.43
N LEU A 14 0.92 -10.33 0.66
CA LEU A 14 1.64 -10.29 1.93
C LEU A 14 1.10 -11.27 2.97
N ALA A 15 0.15 -12.14 2.58
CA ALA A 15 -0.50 -13.12 3.44
C ALA A 15 -1.09 -12.53 4.74
N LEU A 16 -1.63 -11.31 4.67
CA LEU A 16 -2.14 -10.59 5.83
C LEU A 16 -3.50 -11.13 6.26
N ASN A 17 -3.64 -11.41 7.56
CA ASN A 17 -4.91 -11.78 8.18
C ASN A 17 -5.68 -10.55 8.68
N ASP A 18 -6.95 -10.74 9.08
CA ASP A 18 -7.81 -9.63 9.51
C ASP A 18 -7.22 -8.85 10.70
N ARG A 19 -6.57 -9.53 11.65
CA ARG A 19 -5.96 -8.88 12.83
C ARG A 19 -4.80 -7.98 12.42
N GLU A 20 -3.93 -8.44 11.52
CA GLU A 20 -2.81 -7.64 11.01
C GLU A 20 -3.30 -6.44 10.21
N MET A 21 -4.38 -6.61 9.42
CA MET A 21 -4.98 -5.50 8.68
C MET A 21 -5.52 -4.42 9.62
N LEU A 22 -6.19 -4.80 10.72
CA LEU A 22 -6.66 -3.87 11.74
C LEU A 22 -5.49 -3.16 12.44
N GLU A 23 -4.42 -3.89 12.76
CA GLU A 23 -3.19 -3.32 13.32
C GLU A 23 -2.58 -2.30 12.36
N ILE A 24 -2.48 -2.61 11.07
CA ILE A 24 -1.98 -1.69 10.04
C ILE A 24 -2.76 -0.36 10.05
N PHE A 25 -4.10 -0.40 10.08
CA PHE A 25 -4.89 0.83 10.17
C PHE A 25 -4.58 1.62 11.45
N SER A 26 -4.48 0.94 12.60
CA SER A 26 -4.18 1.58 13.88
C SER A 26 -2.82 2.29 13.92
N LEU A 27 -1.83 1.81 13.14
CA LEU A 27 -0.51 2.42 13.04
C LEU A 27 -0.50 3.77 12.30
N SER A 28 -1.63 4.18 11.72
CA SER A 28 -1.86 5.52 11.16
C SER A 28 -2.93 6.30 11.92
N ASP A 29 -3.08 6.02 13.22
CA ASP A 29 -4.06 6.65 14.11
C ASP A 29 -5.51 6.53 13.58
N HIS A 30 -5.79 5.46 12.85
CA HIS A 30 -7.11 5.19 12.29
C HIS A 30 -7.61 3.81 12.72
N GLU A 31 -8.58 3.77 13.63
CA GLU A 31 -9.20 2.51 14.04
C GLU A 31 -10.40 2.20 13.14
N ILE A 32 -10.45 0.96 12.63
CA ILE A 32 -11.63 0.44 11.91
C ILE A 32 -12.14 -0.81 12.61
N SER A 33 -13.45 -1.06 12.54
CA SER A 33 -14.02 -2.31 13.04
C SER A 33 -13.71 -3.47 12.08
N ARG A 34 -13.71 -4.70 12.61
CA ARG A 34 -13.60 -5.91 11.78
C ARG A 34 -14.72 -5.98 10.73
N GLU A 35 -15.92 -5.57 11.10
CA GLU A 35 -17.07 -5.52 10.18
C GLU A 35 -16.79 -4.57 9.00
N ASN A 36 -16.33 -3.35 9.27
CA ASN A 36 -15.97 -2.39 8.22
C ASN A 36 -14.86 -2.93 7.32
N LEU A 37 -13.84 -3.58 7.89
CA LEU A 37 -12.78 -4.22 7.10
C LEU A 37 -13.36 -5.28 6.14
N LEU A 38 -14.28 -6.12 6.61
CA LEU A 38 -14.90 -7.14 5.77
C LEU A 38 -15.71 -6.51 4.62
N HIS A 39 -16.44 -5.42 4.89
CA HIS A 39 -17.16 -4.67 3.85
C HIS A 39 -16.24 -4.06 2.80
N LEU A 40 -15.06 -3.57 3.18
CA LEU A 40 -14.04 -3.07 2.26
C LEU A 40 -13.40 -4.19 1.41
N LEU A 41 -13.32 -5.41 1.94
CA LEU A 41 -12.73 -6.56 1.24
C LEU A 41 -13.69 -7.23 0.25
N LYS A 42 -15.00 -6.99 0.35
CA LYS A 42 -16.02 -7.51 -0.57
C LYS A 42 -15.80 -7.02 -2.01
N LYS A 43 -16.26 -7.80 -2.98
CA LYS A 43 -16.32 -7.38 -4.39
C LYS A 43 -17.50 -6.44 -4.64
N GLU A 44 -17.41 -5.63 -5.68
CA GLU A 44 -18.43 -4.61 -6.02
C GLU A 44 -19.84 -5.19 -6.23
N ASN A 45 -19.94 -6.46 -6.61
CA ASN A 45 -21.18 -7.17 -6.84
C ASN A 45 -21.70 -7.96 -5.63
N GLU A 46 -21.04 -7.88 -4.48
CA GLU A 46 -21.43 -8.56 -3.25
C GLU A 46 -22.24 -7.63 -2.33
N ASP A 47 -23.23 -8.19 -1.64
CA ASP A 47 -24.08 -7.42 -0.73
C ASP A 47 -23.26 -6.84 0.43
N GLY A 48 -23.52 -5.56 0.74
CA GLY A 48 -22.75 -4.79 1.71
C GLY A 48 -21.34 -4.40 1.24
N PHE A 49 -21.04 -4.38 -0.05
CA PHE A 49 -19.79 -3.77 -0.53
C PHE A 49 -19.69 -2.29 -0.11
N VAL A 50 -18.52 -1.87 0.38
CA VAL A 50 -18.21 -0.47 0.67
C VAL A 50 -16.99 -0.04 -0.13
N THR A 51 -17.14 1.03 -0.90
CA THR A 51 -16.05 1.63 -1.68
C THR A 51 -15.00 2.25 -0.76
N MET A 52 -13.73 1.92 -1.00
CA MET A 52 -12.59 2.50 -0.32
C MET A 52 -12.14 3.77 -1.04
N ASP A 53 -12.17 4.91 -0.36
CA ASP A 53 -11.67 6.17 -0.93
C ASP A 53 -10.13 6.28 -0.86
N ASN A 54 -9.61 7.34 -1.46
CA ASN A 54 -8.16 7.60 -1.51
C ASN A 54 -7.56 7.95 -0.14
N GLN A 55 -8.34 8.56 0.76
CA GLN A 55 -7.86 8.94 2.07
C GLN A 55 -7.65 7.70 2.94
N LEU A 56 -8.63 6.81 2.97
CA LEU A 56 -8.57 5.55 3.69
C LEU A 56 -7.47 4.63 3.14
N MET A 57 -7.30 4.62 1.81
CA MET A 57 -6.21 3.85 1.19
C MET A 57 -4.83 4.42 1.52
N THR A 58 -4.71 5.74 1.65
CA THR A 58 -3.49 6.40 2.09
C THR A 58 -3.14 5.98 3.53
N LEU A 59 -4.11 6.02 4.44
CA LEU A 59 -3.94 5.58 5.83
C LEU A 59 -3.51 4.11 5.91
N PHE A 60 -4.14 3.22 5.13
CA PHE A 60 -3.72 1.82 5.08
C PHE A 60 -2.25 1.66 4.64
N LEU A 61 -1.84 2.37 3.58
CA LEU A 61 -0.48 2.25 3.04
C LEU A 61 0.58 2.86 3.97
N ASP A 62 0.25 3.96 4.66
CA ASP A 62 1.15 4.55 5.66
C ASP A 62 1.30 3.65 6.89
N GLY A 63 0.20 3.04 7.32
CA GLY A 63 0.21 2.02 8.34
C GLY A 63 1.03 0.80 7.93
N LEU A 64 0.93 0.40 6.66
CA LEU A 64 1.68 -0.74 6.12
C LEU A 64 3.19 -0.48 6.12
N ILE A 65 3.60 0.76 5.81
CA ILE A 65 5.01 1.17 5.93
C ILE A 65 5.50 0.98 7.36
N THR A 66 4.76 1.51 8.33
CA THR A 66 5.10 1.38 9.76
C THR A 66 5.08 -0.09 10.22
N PHE A 67 4.11 -0.88 9.75
CA PHE A 67 3.98 -2.29 10.09
C PHE A 67 5.17 -3.12 9.60
N LYS A 68 5.64 -2.88 8.37
CA LYS A 68 6.75 -3.65 7.78
C LYS A 68 8.12 -3.20 8.24
N ARG A 69 8.32 -1.91 8.50
CA ARG A 69 9.63 -1.34 8.87
C ARG A 69 9.83 -1.16 10.37
N GLY A 70 8.75 -1.26 11.14
CA GLY A 70 8.73 -0.85 12.54
C GLY A 70 8.60 0.66 12.70
N LYS A 71 8.50 1.11 13.96
CA LYS A 71 8.50 2.55 14.27
C LYS A 71 9.86 3.13 13.95
N LEU A 72 9.89 4.19 13.14
CA LEU A 72 11.10 4.97 12.93
C LEU A 72 11.48 5.69 14.23
N ASP A 73 12.74 5.58 14.65
CA ASP A 73 13.28 6.34 15.79
C ASP A 73 13.13 7.86 15.61
N ASN A 74 13.07 8.31 14.35
CA ASN A 74 12.78 9.69 13.98
C ASN A 74 11.59 9.75 12.99
N PRO A 75 10.37 10.03 13.48
CA PRO A 75 9.18 10.19 12.63
C PRO A 75 9.32 11.28 11.57
N ALA A 76 10.13 12.32 11.83
CA ALA A 76 10.37 13.41 10.87
C ALA A 76 11.25 12.99 9.67
N ALA A 77 11.89 11.82 9.76
CA ALA A 77 12.64 11.22 8.64
C ALA A 77 11.75 10.37 7.72
N ALA A 78 10.48 10.13 8.08
CA ALA A 78 9.54 9.44 7.22
C ALA A 78 9.29 10.28 5.96
N PRO A 79 9.39 9.70 4.75
CA PRO A 79 9.13 10.43 3.52
C PRO A 79 7.67 10.89 3.47
N VAL A 80 7.45 12.20 3.60
CA VAL A 80 6.12 12.81 3.46
C VAL A 80 5.75 12.87 1.98
N ILE A 81 4.80 12.05 1.57
CA ILE A 81 4.24 12.10 0.21
C ILE A 81 2.95 12.93 0.26
N SER A 82 3.06 14.24 0.03
CA SER A 82 1.96 15.21 0.17
C SER A 82 1.07 15.36 -1.07
N SER A 83 1.01 14.34 -1.94
CA SER A 83 0.26 14.38 -3.20
C SER A 83 -1.04 13.58 -3.14
N PRO A 84 -2.03 13.89 -3.99
CA PRO A 84 -3.20 13.02 -4.18
C PRO A 84 -2.77 11.58 -4.43
N LEU A 85 -3.54 10.63 -3.88
CA LEU A 85 -3.25 9.21 -4.10
C LEU A 85 -3.39 8.88 -5.59
N THR A 86 -2.27 8.54 -6.21
CA THR A 86 -2.18 8.05 -7.60
C THR A 86 -1.50 6.68 -7.60
N ASN A 87 -1.58 5.95 -8.71
CA ASN A 87 -0.89 4.66 -8.86
C ASN A 87 0.62 4.78 -8.58
N ASN A 88 1.26 5.88 -9.00
CA ASN A 88 2.68 6.13 -8.74
C ASN A 88 2.96 6.34 -7.25
N VAL A 89 2.09 7.07 -6.54
CA VAL A 89 2.20 7.24 -5.08
C VAL A 89 2.01 5.91 -4.36
N ILE A 90 1.04 5.09 -4.77
CA ILE A 90 0.82 3.75 -4.21
C ILE A 90 2.08 2.89 -4.40
N LEU A 91 2.64 2.86 -5.61
CA LEU A 91 3.85 2.10 -5.90
C LEU A 91 5.06 2.61 -5.10
N LYS A 92 5.22 3.93 -4.93
CA LYS A 92 6.24 4.52 -4.05
C LYS A 92 6.07 4.06 -2.60
N LYS A 93 4.85 4.10 -2.05
CA LYS A 93 4.57 3.62 -0.68
C LYS A 93 4.84 2.13 -0.51
N LEU A 94 4.45 1.29 -1.49
CA LEU A 94 4.74 -0.15 -1.48
C LEU A 94 6.24 -0.45 -1.56
N ARG A 95 6.97 0.25 -2.43
CA ARG A 95 8.44 0.17 -2.51
C ARG A 95 9.08 0.48 -1.16
N ILE A 96 8.62 1.53 -0.49
CA ILE A 96 9.12 1.91 0.85
C ILE A 96 8.77 0.83 1.87
N ALA A 97 7.51 0.39 1.93
CA ALA A 97 7.05 -0.61 2.91
C ALA A 97 7.81 -1.93 2.79
N LEU A 98 8.14 -2.36 1.57
CA LEU A 98 8.83 -3.63 1.31
C LEU A 98 10.35 -3.48 1.19
N GLU A 99 10.88 -2.28 1.46
CA GLU A 99 12.31 -1.95 1.38
C GLU A 99 12.98 -2.30 0.04
N PHE A 100 12.22 -2.23 -1.05
CA PHE A 100 12.73 -2.54 -2.39
C PHE A 100 13.74 -1.50 -2.84
N LYS A 101 14.94 -1.99 -3.16
CA LYS A 101 16.03 -1.23 -3.79
C LYS A 101 15.79 -1.12 -5.29
N GLU A 102 16.60 -0.32 -5.96
CA GLU A 102 16.48 -0.14 -7.42
C GLU A 102 16.57 -1.47 -8.17
N ASP A 103 17.56 -2.32 -7.82
CA ASP A 103 17.74 -3.60 -8.50
C ASP A 103 16.55 -4.55 -8.24
N ASP A 104 15.93 -4.52 -7.05
CA ASP A 104 14.70 -5.27 -6.75
C ASP A 104 13.54 -4.83 -7.64
N MET A 105 13.37 -3.51 -7.79
CA MET A 105 12.33 -2.95 -8.64
C MET A 105 12.54 -3.33 -10.11
N LEU A 106 13.77 -3.25 -10.61
CA LEU A 106 14.10 -3.68 -11.97
C LEU A 106 13.76 -5.15 -12.20
N ASN A 107 14.12 -6.02 -11.25
CA ASN A 107 13.80 -7.44 -11.31
C ASN A 107 12.28 -7.68 -11.29
N ILE A 108 11.53 -6.96 -10.45
CA ILE A 108 10.06 -7.07 -10.39
C ILE A 108 9.41 -6.64 -11.71
N PHE A 109 9.84 -5.54 -12.30
CA PHE A 109 9.31 -5.11 -13.60
C PHE A 109 9.64 -6.10 -14.71
N GLN A 110 10.83 -6.70 -14.67
CA GLN A 110 11.22 -7.75 -15.60
C GLN A 110 10.35 -9.01 -15.49
N LEU A 111 9.87 -9.38 -14.29
CA LEU A 111 8.92 -10.50 -14.11
C LEU A 111 7.57 -10.24 -14.81
N ALA A 112 7.24 -8.98 -15.08
CA ALA A 112 6.05 -8.57 -15.82
C ALA A 112 6.36 -8.26 -17.31
N ASP A 113 7.50 -8.75 -17.82
CA ASP A 113 8.01 -8.49 -19.17
C ASP A 113 8.25 -6.99 -19.49
N PHE A 114 8.38 -6.17 -18.46
CA PHE A 114 8.64 -4.74 -18.59
C PHE A 114 10.10 -4.42 -18.26
N LYS A 115 10.92 -4.24 -19.31
CA LYS A 115 12.34 -3.95 -19.15
C LYS A 115 12.57 -2.44 -18.98
N LEU A 116 13.16 -2.06 -17.86
CA LEU A 116 13.58 -0.69 -17.57
C LEU A 116 15.08 -0.64 -17.30
N SER A 117 15.73 0.43 -17.71
CA SER A 117 17.06 0.83 -17.23
C SER A 117 16.97 1.58 -15.89
N LYS A 118 18.10 1.74 -15.20
CA LYS A 118 18.18 2.55 -13.96
C LYS A 118 17.71 4.00 -14.18
N GLY A 119 18.08 4.59 -15.32
CA GLY A 119 17.64 5.95 -15.68
C GLY A 119 16.14 6.05 -15.87
N GLU A 120 15.52 5.08 -16.54
CA GLU A 120 14.08 5.03 -16.75
C GLU A 120 13.32 4.75 -15.46
N LEU A 121 13.85 3.90 -14.57
CA LEU A 121 13.27 3.67 -13.24
C LEU A 121 13.27 4.96 -12.40
N SER A 122 14.36 5.74 -12.43
CA SER A 122 14.43 7.04 -11.76
C SER A 122 13.40 8.02 -12.34
N ALA A 123 13.26 8.07 -13.67
CA ALA A 123 12.28 8.91 -14.34
C ALA A 123 10.83 8.49 -14.03
N PHE A 124 10.56 7.18 -13.92
CA PHE A 124 9.26 6.63 -13.59
C PHE A 124 8.77 7.06 -12.20
N PHE A 125 9.70 7.24 -11.25
CA PHE A 125 9.43 7.69 -9.89
C PHE A 125 9.65 9.18 -9.64
N ARG A 126 9.90 10.01 -10.67
CA ARG A 126 9.86 11.47 -10.48
C ARG A 126 8.43 11.98 -10.27
#